data_AF-A0A2U2CH75-F1
#
_entry.id   AF-A0A2U2CH75-F1
#
_cell.length_a   1.000
_cell.length_b   1.000
_cell.length_c   1.000
_cell.angle_alpha   90.00
_cell.angle_beta   90.00
_cell.angle_gamma   90.00
#
_symmetry.space_group_name_H-M   'P 1'
#
loop_
_entity.id
_entity.type
_entity.pdbx_description
1 polymer ?
#
loop_
_entity_poly.entity_id
_entity_poly.type
_entity_poly.pdbx_seq_one_letter_code
_entity_poly.pdbx_strand_id
1 'polypeptide(L)'
;MTIDRTRDKVGTDHILHGPAYRLAHEDPDFLVEDDLRPARLQLALIKPERTLRNHAIHSMVVVFGSASIIPPEVAETQLNIAWARHRGGPTSEHQLLEAERWVHWARYYVEARRFSEFVSRQFQREGRRDFLVTEGMIASQDRDLFRFVETADQAVSILKNFYGGQPPDEPVHVRGHDMKGAK
;
A
#
# COMPACT_ATOMS: atom_id res chain seq x y z
N MET A 1 -27.01 22.62 65.69
CA MET A 1 -26.12 23.12 64.62
C MET A 1 -26.10 22.06 63.54
N THR A 2 -27.05 22.15 62.60
CA THR A 2 -27.29 21.13 61.57
C THR A 2 -26.20 21.28 60.52
N ILE A 3 -25.34 20.28 60.39
CA ILE A 3 -24.35 20.23 59.30
C ILE A 3 -25.15 20.12 58.01
N ASP A 4 -25.09 21.19 57.21
CA ASP A 4 -25.72 21.25 55.90
C ASP A 4 -25.00 20.28 54.94
N ARG A 5 -25.47 19.03 54.91
CA ARG A 5 -24.98 17.97 54.01
C ARG A 5 -25.35 18.20 52.54
N THR A 6 -26.05 19.29 52.19
CA THR A 6 -26.43 19.56 50.79
C THR A 6 -25.34 20.25 49.99
N ARG A 7 -24.44 21.00 50.65
CA ARG A 7 -23.28 21.64 50.00
C ARG A 7 -22.19 20.69 49.51
N ASP A 8 -21.94 19.60 50.24
CA ASP A 8 -20.93 18.60 49.84
C ASP A 8 -21.34 17.80 48.59
N LYS A 9 -22.64 17.58 48.38
CA LYS A 9 -23.11 16.79 47.23
C LYS A 9 -22.85 17.50 45.90
N VAL A 10 -23.04 18.80 45.83
CA VAL A 10 -22.88 19.59 44.59
C VAL A 10 -21.41 19.68 44.15
N GLY A 11 -20.48 19.78 45.11
CA GLY A 11 -19.04 19.75 44.82
C GLY A 11 -18.56 18.38 44.37
N THR A 12 -19.06 17.31 45.01
CA THR A 12 -18.67 15.94 44.68
C THR A 12 -19.22 15.49 43.32
N ASP A 13 -20.44 15.89 42.96
CA ASP A 13 -21.06 15.58 41.67
C ASP A 13 -20.29 16.20 40.49
N HIS A 14 -19.85 17.47 40.65
CA HIS A 14 -19.01 18.15 39.67
C HIS A 14 -17.61 17.53 39.52
N ILE A 15 -17.06 16.96 40.60
CA ILE A 15 -15.77 16.27 40.58
C ILE A 15 -15.92 14.91 39.86
N LEU A 16 -16.94 14.12 40.20
CA LEU A 16 -17.17 12.79 39.64
C LEU A 16 -17.57 12.82 38.15
N HIS A 17 -18.15 13.92 37.67
CA HIS A 17 -18.50 14.12 36.26
C HIS A 17 -17.47 14.97 35.49
N GLY A 18 -16.36 15.32 36.14
CA GLY A 18 -15.26 16.06 35.51
C GLY A 18 -14.45 15.19 34.52
N PRO A 19 -13.71 15.82 33.58
CA PRO A 19 -12.91 15.10 32.58
C PRO A 19 -11.87 14.16 33.21
N ALA A 20 -11.32 14.50 34.38
CA ALA A 20 -10.36 13.67 35.11
C ALA A 20 -10.91 12.31 35.59
N TYR A 21 -12.24 12.15 35.66
CA TYR A 21 -12.91 10.91 36.07
C TYR A 21 -13.45 10.11 34.87
N ARG A 22 -13.30 10.62 33.64
CA ARG A 22 -13.64 9.86 32.44
C ARG A 22 -12.66 8.70 32.29
N LEU A 23 -13.16 7.53 31.93
CA LEU A 23 -12.32 6.38 31.66
C LEU A 23 -11.42 6.67 30.45
N ALA A 24 -10.13 6.34 30.55
CA ALA A 24 -9.15 6.66 29.50
C ALA A 24 -9.53 6.14 28.10
N HIS A 25 -10.25 5.02 27.99
CA HIS A 25 -10.70 4.47 26.69
C HIS A 25 -11.94 5.17 26.12
N GLU A 26 -12.65 5.94 26.94
CA GLU A 26 -13.81 6.76 26.57
C GLU A 26 -13.44 8.24 26.40
N ASP A 27 -12.17 8.60 26.61
CA ASP A 27 -11.68 9.97 26.58
C ASP A 27 -10.80 10.24 25.33
N PRO A 28 -11.39 10.59 24.18
CA PRO A 28 -10.64 10.84 22.96
C PRO A 28 -9.70 12.06 23.07
N ASP A 29 -10.06 13.05 23.90
CA ASP A 29 -9.26 14.27 24.09
C ASP A 29 -7.93 13.94 24.78
N PHE A 30 -7.97 13.09 25.82
CA PHE A 30 -6.78 12.52 26.44
C PHE A 30 -5.99 11.62 25.47
N LEU A 31 -6.68 10.74 24.74
CA LEU A 31 -6.04 9.80 23.81
C LEU A 31 -5.30 10.46 22.65
N VAL A 32 -5.56 11.72 22.31
CA VAL A 32 -4.85 12.44 21.23
C VAL A 32 -3.63 13.23 21.71
N GLU A 33 -3.41 13.35 23.02
CA GLU A 33 -2.27 14.07 23.59
C GLU A 33 -0.92 13.48 23.15
N ASP A 34 0.12 14.32 23.13
CA ASP A 34 1.45 13.93 22.68
C ASP A 34 2.09 12.84 23.56
N ASP A 35 1.81 12.87 24.88
CA ASP A 35 2.28 11.86 25.84
C ASP A 35 1.77 10.46 25.52
N LEU A 36 0.61 10.36 24.84
CA LEU A 36 0.04 9.08 24.42
C LEU A 36 0.41 8.66 22.99
N ARG A 37 1.26 9.43 22.29
CA ARG A 37 1.77 9.05 20.97
C ARG A 37 2.40 7.65 20.94
N PRO A 38 3.24 7.20 21.91
CA PRO A 38 3.78 5.84 21.91
C PRO A 38 2.69 4.77 22.00
N ALA A 39 1.68 4.98 22.85
CA ALA A 39 0.55 4.06 22.98
C ALA A 39 -0.29 4.01 21.69
N ARG A 40 -0.55 5.16 21.05
CA ARG A 40 -1.25 5.23 19.76
C ARG A 40 -0.49 4.51 18.65
N LEU A 41 0.84 4.65 18.60
CA LEU A 41 1.69 3.95 17.63
C LEU A 41 1.62 2.43 17.84
N GLN A 42 1.73 1.98 19.09
CA GLN A 42 1.57 0.56 19.42
C GLN A 42 0.19 0.04 18.99
N LEU A 43 -0.89 0.79 19.25
CA LEU A 43 -2.24 0.41 18.82
C LEU A 43 -2.36 0.39 17.29
N ALA A 44 -1.73 1.33 16.58
CA ALA A 44 -1.70 1.37 15.12
C ALA A 44 -0.99 0.16 14.52
N LEU A 45 -0.01 -0.43 15.21
CA LEU A 45 0.65 -1.69 14.81
C LEU A 45 -0.17 -2.93 15.17
N ILE A 46 -0.75 -2.96 16.38
CA ILE A 46 -1.52 -4.12 16.86
C ILE A 46 -2.79 -4.35 16.03
N LYS A 47 -3.48 -3.27 15.63
CA LYS A 47 -4.73 -3.37 14.85
C LYS A 47 -4.58 -4.16 13.54
N PRO A 48 -3.65 -3.84 12.62
CA PRO A 48 -3.45 -4.60 11.40
C PRO A 48 -2.96 -6.02 11.70
N GLU A 49 -2.00 -6.19 12.63
CA GLU A 49 -1.48 -7.51 12.97
C GLU A 49 -2.59 -8.46 13.47
N ARG A 50 -3.47 -7.97 14.33
CA ARG A 50 -4.62 -8.73 14.83
C ARG A 50 -5.62 -9.03 13.72
N THR A 51 -5.86 -8.08 12.81
CA THR A 51 -6.73 -8.29 11.65
C THR A 51 -6.19 -9.39 10.74
N LEU A 52 -4.89 -9.38 10.44
CA LEU A 52 -4.24 -10.41 9.61
C LEU A 52 -4.32 -11.79 10.28
N ARG A 53 -4.02 -11.87 11.58
CA ARG A 53 -4.12 -13.12 12.36
C ARG A 53 -5.54 -13.68 12.37
N ASN A 54 -6.55 -12.84 12.59
CA ASN A 54 -7.96 -13.25 12.60
C ASN A 54 -8.43 -13.81 11.25
N HIS A 55 -7.81 -13.38 10.15
CA HIS A 55 -8.11 -13.87 8.79
C HIS A 55 -7.21 -15.04 8.37
N ALA A 56 -6.35 -15.55 9.26
CA ALA A 56 -5.35 -16.58 8.95
C ALA A 56 -4.42 -16.20 7.78
N ILE A 57 -4.09 -14.91 7.67
CA ILE A 57 -3.13 -14.41 6.68
C ILE A 57 -1.72 -14.57 7.26
N HIS A 58 -1.00 -15.58 6.77
CA HIS A 58 0.33 -15.94 7.26
C HIS A 58 1.49 -15.32 6.46
N SER A 59 1.21 -14.80 5.27
CA SER A 59 2.20 -14.22 4.37
C SER A 59 1.66 -12.94 3.73
N MET A 60 2.54 -12.09 3.19
CA MET A 60 2.09 -10.87 2.51
C MET A 60 3.07 -10.53 1.39
N VAL A 61 2.53 -10.23 0.22
CA VAL A 61 3.30 -9.65 -0.88
C VAL A 61 2.90 -8.19 -0.97
N VAL A 62 3.82 -7.31 -0.57
CA VAL A 62 3.64 -5.87 -0.71
C VAL A 62 4.29 -5.43 -2.02
N VAL A 63 3.48 -4.88 -2.92
CA VAL A 63 3.97 -4.27 -4.16
C VAL A 63 3.92 -2.77 -3.97
N PHE A 64 4.96 -2.06 -4.41
CA PHE A 64 4.99 -0.60 -4.44
C PHE A 64 4.86 -0.11 -5.88
N GLY A 65 4.17 1.02 -6.07
CA GLY A 65 4.02 1.66 -7.38
C GLY A 65 3.73 3.15 -7.24
N SER A 66 3.77 3.88 -8.36
CA SER A 66 3.37 5.29 -8.37
C SER A 66 1.87 5.41 -8.14
N ALA A 67 1.48 6.21 -7.15
CA ALA A 67 0.07 6.50 -6.81
C ALA A 67 -0.68 7.29 -7.89
N SER A 68 0.04 7.84 -8.88
CA SER A 68 -0.54 8.67 -9.94
C SER A 68 -0.86 7.92 -11.22
N ILE A 69 -0.48 6.64 -11.35
CA ILE A 69 -0.76 5.88 -12.58
C ILE A 69 -2.25 5.50 -12.61
N ILE A 70 -2.89 5.86 -13.72
CA ILE A 70 -4.33 5.66 -13.94
C ILE A 70 -4.63 4.43 -14.81
N PRO A 71 -5.85 3.89 -14.76
CA PRO A 71 -6.28 2.82 -15.65
C PRO A 71 -6.23 3.21 -17.15
N PRO A 72 -5.99 2.25 -18.06
CA PRO A 72 -5.88 2.52 -19.50
C PRO A 72 -7.10 3.23 -20.08
N GLU A 73 -8.31 2.85 -19.69
CA GLU A 73 -9.54 3.45 -20.19
C GLU A 73 -9.64 4.95 -19.85
N VAL A 74 -9.11 5.35 -18.69
CA VAL A 74 -9.08 6.75 -18.26
C VAL A 74 -7.98 7.50 -19.02
N ALA A 75 -6.80 6.89 -19.18
CA ALA A 75 -5.69 7.48 -19.92
C ALA A 75 -6.03 7.72 -21.40
N GLU A 76 -6.67 6.73 -22.05
CA GLU A 76 -7.14 6.83 -23.44
C GLU A 76 -8.21 7.92 -23.60
N THR A 77 -9.14 8.02 -22.64
CA THR A 77 -10.14 9.08 -22.63
C THR A 77 -9.49 10.46 -22.52
N GLN A 78 -8.50 10.62 -21.63
CA GLN A 78 -7.76 11.87 -21.48
C GLN A 78 -7.00 12.23 -22.75
N LEU A 79 -6.38 11.25 -23.40
CA LEU A 79 -5.67 11.43 -24.66
C LEU A 79 -6.61 11.84 -25.81
N ASN A 80 -7.78 11.22 -25.92
CA ASN A 80 -8.81 11.63 -26.88
C ASN A 80 -9.30 13.07 -26.66
N ILE A 81 -9.47 13.48 -25.41
CA ILE A 81 -9.84 14.86 -25.05
C ILE A 81 -8.71 15.83 -25.42
N ALA A 82 -7.45 15.48 -25.15
CA ALA A 82 -6.29 16.29 -25.50
C ALA A 82 -6.17 16.45 -27.02
N TRP A 83 -6.33 15.36 -27.78
CA TRP A 83 -6.38 15.41 -29.24
C TRP A 83 -7.50 16.30 -29.78
N ALA A 84 -8.73 16.17 -29.26
CA ALA A 84 -9.86 17.00 -29.71
C ALA A 84 -9.68 18.50 -29.43
N ARG A 85 -8.90 18.84 -28.39
CA ARG A 85 -8.59 20.24 -28.01
C ARG A 85 -7.32 20.77 -28.67
N HIS A 86 -6.56 19.92 -29.35
CA HIS A 86 -5.32 20.30 -29.98
C HIS A 86 -5.60 21.24 -31.17
N ARG A 87 -5.28 22.52 -31.02
CA ARG A 87 -5.48 23.56 -32.05
C ARG A 87 -4.18 24.07 -32.67
N GLY A 88 -3.05 23.43 -32.36
CA GLY A 88 -1.72 23.92 -32.70
C GLY A 88 -1.29 25.05 -31.75
N GLY A 89 -0.13 24.87 -31.12
CA GLY A 89 0.43 25.79 -30.13
C GLY A 89 1.12 25.06 -28.99
N PRO A 90 2.11 25.69 -28.32
CA PRO A 90 2.97 25.02 -27.35
C PRO A 90 2.18 24.46 -26.17
N THR A 91 1.17 25.17 -25.67
CA THR A 91 0.34 24.69 -24.54
C THR A 91 -0.50 23.46 -24.90
N SER A 92 -1.09 23.41 -26.10
CA SER A 92 -1.86 22.24 -26.55
C SER A 92 -0.97 21.05 -26.88
N GLU A 93 0.26 21.30 -27.33
CA GLU A 93 1.26 20.26 -27.60
C GLU A 93 1.76 19.62 -26.30
N HIS A 94 2.06 20.43 -25.28
CA HIS A 94 2.42 19.92 -23.95
C HIS A 94 1.32 19.04 -23.35
N GLN A 95 0.05 19.45 -23.42
CA GLN A 95 -1.08 18.65 -22.92
C GLN A 95 -1.22 17.31 -23.65
N LEU A 96 -0.94 17.29 -24.95
CA LEU A 96 -0.99 16.07 -25.74
C LEU A 96 0.14 15.12 -25.34
N LEU A 97 1.37 15.63 -25.22
CA LEU A 97 2.53 14.86 -24.78
C LEU A 97 2.35 14.27 -23.37
N GLU A 98 1.74 15.02 -22.45
CA GLU A 98 1.39 14.50 -21.12
C GLU A 98 0.39 13.36 -21.21
N ALA A 99 -0.68 13.52 -21.98
CA ALA A 99 -1.69 12.48 -22.15
C ALA A 99 -1.12 11.20 -22.81
N GLU A 100 -0.21 11.34 -23.78
CA GLU A 100 0.50 10.21 -24.40
C GLU A 100 1.38 9.47 -23.37
N ARG A 101 2.08 10.21 -22.49
CA ARG A 101 2.85 9.60 -21.39
C ARG A 101 1.94 8.83 -20.43
N TRP A 102 0.77 9.37 -20.11
CA TRP A 102 -0.19 8.68 -19.26
C TRP A 102 -0.66 7.36 -19.86
N VAL A 103 -0.94 7.32 -21.16
CA VAL A 103 -1.26 6.05 -21.86
C VAL A 103 -0.08 5.08 -21.82
N HIS A 104 1.13 5.58 -22.03
CA HIS A 104 2.33 4.76 -21.92
C HIS A 104 2.50 4.14 -20.52
N TRP A 105 2.24 4.90 -19.45
CA TRP A 105 2.34 4.40 -18.07
C TRP A 105 1.14 3.56 -17.64
N ALA A 106 -0.05 3.77 -18.21
CA ALA A 106 -1.26 3.01 -17.86
C ALA A 106 -1.10 1.50 -18.07
N ARG A 107 -0.18 1.06 -18.94
CA ARG A 107 0.18 -0.36 -19.07
C ARG A 107 0.60 -1.00 -17.74
N TYR A 108 1.29 -0.24 -16.87
CA TYR A 108 1.73 -0.75 -15.58
C TYR A 108 0.57 -1.04 -14.62
N TYR A 109 -0.58 -0.36 -14.79
CA TYR A 109 -1.83 -0.68 -14.10
C TYR A 109 -2.33 -2.08 -14.46
N VAL A 110 -2.31 -2.40 -15.76
CA VAL A 110 -2.72 -3.73 -16.25
C VAL A 110 -1.78 -4.81 -15.72
N GLU A 111 -0.48 -4.55 -15.73
CA GLU A 111 0.51 -5.51 -15.24
C GLU A 111 0.43 -5.73 -13.74
N ALA A 112 0.16 -4.69 -12.95
CA ALA A 112 -0.14 -4.80 -11.53
C ALA A 112 -1.32 -5.72 -11.24
N ARG A 113 -2.41 -5.56 -12.00
CA ARG A 113 -3.61 -6.40 -11.87
C ARG A 113 -3.33 -7.84 -12.28
N ARG A 114 -2.60 -8.05 -13.37
CA ARG A 114 -2.19 -9.38 -13.84
C ARG A 114 -1.28 -10.09 -12.84
N PHE A 115 -0.34 -9.35 -12.22
CA PHE A 115 0.50 -9.88 -11.15
C PHE A 115 -0.34 -10.26 -9.92
N SER A 116 -1.22 -9.38 -9.48
CA SER A 116 -2.11 -9.62 -8.33
C SER A 116 -3.01 -10.85 -8.57
N GLU A 117 -3.56 -10.98 -9.78
CA GLU A 117 -4.33 -12.15 -10.21
C GLU A 117 -3.48 -13.42 -10.24
N PHE A 118 -2.26 -13.35 -10.78
CA PHE A 118 -1.32 -14.46 -10.82
C PHE A 118 -0.99 -14.97 -9.42
N VAL A 119 -0.59 -14.08 -8.50
CA VAL A 119 -0.33 -14.40 -7.09
C VAL A 119 -1.56 -15.03 -6.45
N SER A 120 -2.72 -14.39 -6.58
CA SER A 120 -3.96 -14.85 -5.95
C SER A 120 -4.38 -16.24 -6.44
N ARG A 121 -4.29 -16.49 -7.75
CA ARG A 121 -4.68 -17.78 -8.35
C ARG A 121 -3.81 -18.96 -7.91
N GLN A 122 -2.50 -18.73 -7.72
CA GLN A 122 -1.61 -19.82 -7.32
C GLN A 122 -1.92 -20.26 -5.89
N PHE A 123 -2.01 -19.34 -4.94
CA PHE A 123 -2.22 -19.70 -3.53
C PHE A 123 -3.66 -20.12 -3.20
N GLN A 124 -4.67 -19.66 -3.95
CA GLN A 124 -6.03 -20.19 -3.81
C GLN A 124 -6.13 -21.68 -4.20
N ARG A 125 -5.34 -22.14 -5.17
CA ARG A 125 -5.31 -23.55 -5.57
C ARG A 125 -4.71 -24.45 -4.50
N GLU A 126 -3.76 -23.94 -3.73
CA GLU A 126 -3.12 -24.66 -2.62
C GLU A 126 -4.00 -24.72 -1.36
N GLY A 127 -5.20 -24.12 -1.37
CA GLY A 127 -6.07 -24.03 -0.19
C GLY A 127 -5.54 -23.05 0.87
N ARG A 128 -4.52 -22.27 0.53
CA ARG A 128 -3.83 -21.33 1.41
C ARG A 128 -4.45 -19.95 1.29
N ARG A 129 -4.94 -19.38 2.39
CA ARG A 129 -5.50 -18.00 2.45
C ARG A 129 -4.41 -17.02 2.84
N ASP A 130 -3.25 -17.18 2.20
CA ASP A 130 -2.02 -16.76 2.82
C ASP A 130 -1.62 -15.32 2.49
N PHE A 131 -2.32 -14.61 1.60
CA PHE A 131 -1.85 -13.32 1.11
C PHE A 131 -2.96 -12.27 0.95
N LEU A 132 -2.65 -11.06 1.43
CA LEU A 132 -3.28 -9.82 1.01
C LEU A 132 -2.34 -9.14 0.00
N VAL A 133 -2.81 -8.89 -1.23
CA VAL A 133 -2.13 -7.99 -2.15
C VAL A 133 -2.69 -6.60 -1.93
N THR A 134 -1.87 -5.69 -1.39
CA THR A 134 -2.20 -4.27 -1.33
C THR A 134 -1.58 -3.60 -2.56
N GLU A 135 -2.37 -2.86 -3.31
CA GLU A 135 -2.07 -2.43 -4.69
C GLU A 135 -0.69 -1.76 -4.85
N GLY A 136 0.06 -2.21 -5.86
CA GLY A 136 1.30 -1.62 -6.33
C GLY A 136 1.63 -2.09 -7.75
N MET A 137 2.50 -1.36 -8.44
CA MET A 137 2.67 -1.45 -9.90
C MET A 137 3.98 -2.12 -10.28
N ILE A 138 3.94 -3.03 -11.24
CA ILE A 138 5.10 -3.80 -11.71
C ILE A 138 5.41 -3.45 -13.17
N ALA A 139 6.69 -3.41 -13.52
CA ALA A 139 7.06 -3.24 -14.92
C ALA A 139 6.65 -4.46 -15.74
N SER A 140 6.17 -4.26 -16.97
CA SER A 140 5.71 -5.36 -17.83
C SER A 140 6.77 -6.44 -18.07
N GLN A 141 8.04 -6.05 -18.12
CA GLN A 141 9.17 -6.96 -18.34
C GLN A 141 9.49 -7.77 -17.07
N ASP A 142 9.23 -7.18 -15.90
CA ASP A 142 9.59 -7.78 -14.62
C ASP A 142 8.57 -8.81 -14.16
N ARG A 143 7.36 -8.81 -14.73
CA ARG A 143 6.32 -9.79 -14.38
C ARG A 143 6.81 -11.23 -14.55
N ASP A 144 7.61 -11.49 -15.58
CA ASP A 144 8.15 -12.82 -15.86
C ASP A 144 9.38 -13.17 -15.01
N LEU A 145 9.88 -12.27 -14.16
CA LEU A 145 10.93 -12.58 -13.19
C LEU A 145 10.37 -13.34 -11.98
N PHE A 146 9.07 -13.24 -11.72
CA PHE A 146 8.44 -13.89 -10.59
C PHE A 146 8.15 -15.35 -10.92
N ARG A 147 8.63 -16.23 -10.05
CA ARG A 147 8.42 -17.68 -10.12
C ARG A 147 8.04 -18.18 -8.74
N PHE A 148 6.95 -18.94 -8.66
CA PHE A 148 6.58 -19.65 -7.45
C PHE A 148 7.37 -20.94 -7.35
N VAL A 149 7.89 -21.21 -6.15
CA VAL A 149 8.64 -22.42 -5.83
C VAL A 149 8.13 -22.97 -4.51
N GLU A 150 7.86 -24.26 -4.49
CA GLU A 150 7.41 -24.98 -3.30
C GLU A 150 8.58 -25.66 -2.59
N THR A 151 9.70 -25.90 -3.30
CA THR A 151 10.88 -26.58 -2.77
C THR A 151 12.18 -25.85 -3.12
N ALA A 152 13.22 -26.08 -2.31
CA ALA A 152 14.56 -25.56 -2.58
C ALA A 152 15.11 -26.06 -3.93
N ASP A 153 14.82 -27.31 -4.31
CA ASP A 153 15.28 -27.88 -5.58
C ASP A 153 14.65 -27.18 -6.79
N GLN A 154 13.38 -26.79 -6.71
CA GLN A 154 12.72 -25.98 -7.74
C GLN A 154 13.41 -24.62 -7.87
N ALA A 155 13.71 -23.97 -6.76
CA ALA A 155 14.40 -22.68 -6.76
C ALA A 155 15.79 -22.78 -7.42
N VAL A 156 16.58 -23.78 -7.02
CA VAL A 156 17.91 -24.03 -7.59
C VAL A 156 17.83 -24.34 -9.09
N SER A 157 16.83 -25.12 -9.51
CA SER A 157 16.65 -25.46 -10.93
C SER A 157 16.30 -24.24 -11.78
N ILE A 158 15.41 -23.39 -11.28
CA ILE A 158 15.04 -22.13 -11.96
C ILE A 158 16.24 -21.20 -12.06
N LEU A 159 17.01 -21.03 -10.99
CA LEU A 159 18.21 -20.21 -10.99
C LEU A 159 19.26 -20.75 -11.97
N LYS A 160 19.50 -22.06 -11.98
CA LYS A 160 20.41 -22.69 -12.96
C LYS A 160 19.97 -22.44 -14.39
N ASN A 161 18.67 -22.58 -14.69
CA ASN A 161 18.16 -22.32 -16.03
C ASN A 161 18.26 -20.84 -16.41
N PHE A 162 18.00 -19.93 -15.47
CA PHE A 162 18.09 -18.49 -15.70
C PHE A 162 19.52 -18.04 -16.00
N TYR A 163 20.50 -18.58 -15.26
CA TYR A 163 21.92 -18.27 -15.42
C TYR A 163 22.67 -19.21 -16.38
N GLY A 164 21.97 -20.10 -17.10
CA GLY A 164 22.61 -21.07 -18.00
C GLY A 164 23.62 -22.01 -17.32
N GLY A 165 23.48 -22.24 -16.01
CA GLY A 165 24.38 -23.06 -15.20
C GLY A 165 25.67 -22.36 -14.74
N GLN A 166 25.92 -21.11 -15.14
CA GLN A 166 27.05 -20.30 -14.66
C GLN A 166 26.54 -19.13 -13.82
N PRO A 167 26.67 -19.18 -12.47
CA PRO A 167 26.33 -18.02 -11.66
C PRO A 167 27.18 -16.80 -12.08
N PRO A 168 26.66 -15.58 -11.97
CA PRO A 168 27.38 -14.39 -12.37
C PRO A 168 28.70 -14.24 -11.58
N ASP A 169 29.77 -13.86 -12.26
CA ASP A 169 31.13 -13.77 -11.70
C ASP A 169 31.25 -12.74 -10.55
N GLU A 170 30.31 -11.80 -10.46
CA GLU A 170 30.17 -10.84 -9.36
C GLU A 170 28.71 -10.71 -8.91
N PRO A 171 28.43 -10.45 -7.62
CA PRO A 171 27.10 -10.07 -7.17
C PRO A 171 26.69 -8.78 -7.89
N VAL A 172 25.72 -8.89 -8.80
CA VAL A 172 25.14 -7.75 -9.50
C VAL A 172 24.52 -6.81 -8.46
N HIS A 173 25.21 -5.72 -8.14
CA HIS A 173 24.64 -4.66 -7.34
C HIS A 173 23.64 -3.92 -8.22
N VAL A 174 22.36 -4.28 -8.10
CA VAL A 174 21.27 -3.59 -8.81
C VAL A 174 21.18 -2.17 -8.24
N ARG A 175 21.91 -1.23 -8.86
CA ARG A 175 21.67 0.19 -8.62
C ARG A 175 20.24 0.46 -9.05
N GLY A 176 19.40 0.90 -8.10
CA GLY A 176 18.03 1.31 -8.39
C GLY A 176 18.02 2.22 -9.60
N HIS A 177 17.22 1.87 -10.61
CA HIS A 177 17.09 2.63 -11.83
C HIS A 177 16.73 4.08 -11.46
N ASP A 178 17.65 5.00 -11.72
CA ASP A 178 17.55 6.40 -11.35
C ASP A 178 16.44 7.04 -12.19
N MET A 179 15.22 7.09 -11.64
CA MET A 179 14.07 7.80 -12.20
C MET A 179 14.23 9.31 -11.95
N LYS A 180 15.36 9.89 -12.38
CA LYS A 180 15.61 11.33 -12.40
C LYS A 180 16.08 11.72 -13.80
N GLY A 181 15.12 11.97 -14.69
CA GLY A 181 15.43 12.36 -16.05
C GLY A 181 14.21 12.62 -16.92
N ALA A 182 13.26 13.41 -16.42
CA ALA A 182 12.29 14.10 -17.28
C ALA A 182 12.12 15.52 -16.75
N LYS A 183 13.03 16.40 -17.19
CA LYS A 183 12.71 17.82 -17.32
C LYS A 183 11.81 18.01 -18.54
#